data_AF-A0A2I0NAS6-F1
#
_entry.id   AF-A0A2I0NAS6-F1
#
_cell.length_a   1.000
_cell.length_b   1.000
_cell.length_c   1.000
_cell.angle_alpha   90.00
_cell.angle_beta   90.00
_cell.angle_gamma   90.00
#
_symmetry.space_group_name_H-M   'P 1'
#
loop_
_entity.id
_entity.type
_entity.pdbx_description
1 polymer ?
#
loop_
_entity_poly.entity_id
_entity_poly.type
_entity_poly.pdbx_seq_one_letter_code
_entity_poly.pdbx_strand_id
1 'polypeptide(L)'
;MKQNYYVFLDIDGVLWAWPNRKKEIHAGNIKMGSRIREFDPSSMLALGVLLDSLNKRYNVTLVITSSWQEHMKDLMSIMKKYNTPKVFKIEITGRRGARGPIIFDHLKDKQDKENFCIVDDETSDMPEFLHSDKIIKTKGMHKGSLTLKQVHKFLNKIGVPIVQTSLSAPKNAEIQM
;
A
#
# COMPACT_ATOMS: atom_id res chain seq x y z
N MET A 1 26.39 3.34 1.83
CA MET A 1 25.21 3.24 0.95
C MET A 1 24.00 2.84 1.80
N LYS A 2 22.79 3.29 1.47
CA LYS A 2 21.56 2.81 2.12
C LYS A 2 21.27 1.38 1.67
N GLN A 3 20.80 0.54 2.59
CA GLN A 3 20.28 -0.80 2.28
C GLN A 3 18.96 -0.72 1.52
N ASN A 4 18.62 -1.75 0.76
CA ASN A 4 17.30 -1.86 0.13
C ASN A 4 16.23 -2.19 1.16
N TYR A 5 15.00 -1.73 0.90
CA TYR A 5 13.81 -2.12 1.67
C TYR A 5 12.62 -2.33 0.73
N TYR A 6 11.96 -3.48 0.84
CA TYR A 6 10.87 -3.87 -0.05
C TYR A 6 9.51 -3.72 0.65
N VAL A 7 8.62 -2.93 0.05
CA VAL A 7 7.23 -2.78 0.55
C VAL A 7 6.32 -3.52 -0.41
N PHE A 8 5.84 -4.70 -0.03
CA PHE A 8 4.86 -5.45 -0.80
C PHE A 8 3.46 -4.93 -0.51
N LEU A 9 2.73 -4.56 -1.55
CA LEU A 9 1.48 -3.82 -1.44
C LEU A 9 0.36 -4.51 -2.22
N ASP A 10 -0.65 -4.97 -1.50
CA ASP A 10 -1.98 -5.17 -2.07
C ASP A 10 -2.72 -3.82 -2.20
N ILE A 11 -3.72 -3.77 -3.08
CA ILE A 11 -4.50 -2.57 -3.38
C ILE A 11 -5.93 -2.73 -2.87
N ASP A 12 -6.57 -3.84 -3.20
CA ASP A 12 -7.95 -4.12 -2.79
C ASP A 12 -7.97 -4.42 -1.28
N GLY A 13 -8.89 -3.79 -0.54
CA GLY A 13 -8.89 -3.91 0.93
C GLY A 13 -7.75 -3.20 1.67
N VAL A 14 -6.79 -2.61 0.94
CA VAL A 14 -5.64 -1.87 1.50
C VAL A 14 -5.72 -0.38 1.20
N LEU A 15 -5.74 0.02 -0.06
CA LEU A 15 -5.84 1.43 -0.46
C LEU A 15 -7.27 1.87 -0.75
N TRP A 16 -8.19 0.92 -0.86
CA TRP A 16 -9.60 1.22 -0.96
C TRP A 16 -10.43 0.12 -0.29
N ALA A 17 -11.59 0.51 0.24
CA ALA A 17 -12.53 -0.38 0.89
C ALA A 17 -13.97 -0.09 0.44
N TRP A 18 -14.77 -1.15 0.35
CA TRP A 18 -16.17 -1.11 -0.08
C TRP A 18 -17.05 -0.16 0.73
N PRO A 19 -16.93 -0.04 2.07
CA PRO A 19 -17.76 0.88 2.83
C PRO A 19 -17.66 2.33 2.36
N ASN A 20 -16.47 2.80 2.00
CA ASN A 20 -16.27 4.16 1.48
C ASN A 20 -16.94 4.32 0.12
N ARG A 21 -16.76 3.31 -0.74
CA ARG A 21 -17.36 3.31 -2.07
C ARG A 21 -18.88 3.27 -2.04
N LYS A 22 -19.46 2.50 -1.12
CA LYS A 22 -20.91 2.41 -0.91
C LYS A 22 -21.49 3.78 -0.53
N LYS A 23 -20.78 4.54 0.32
CA LYS A 23 -21.19 5.92 0.66
C LYS A 23 -21.20 6.83 -0.56
N GLU A 24 -20.14 6.82 -1.38
CA GLU A 24 -20.05 7.62 -2.61
C GLU A 24 -21.13 7.24 -3.63
N ILE A 25 -21.45 5.94 -3.76
CA ILE A 25 -22.55 5.47 -4.62
C ILE A 25 -23.89 5.99 -4.10
N HIS A 26 -24.14 5.88 -2.79
CA HIS A 26 -25.38 6.36 -2.18
C HIS A 26 -25.52 7.89 -2.26
N ALA A 27 -24.41 8.62 -2.21
CA ALA A 27 -24.37 10.08 -2.38
C ALA A 27 -24.57 10.52 -3.84
N GLY A 28 -24.57 9.60 -4.81
CA GLY A 28 -24.72 9.91 -6.23
C GLY A 28 -23.43 10.39 -6.92
N ASN A 29 -22.30 10.43 -6.21
CA ASN A 29 -21.01 10.88 -6.74
C ASN A 29 -20.43 9.89 -7.77
N ILE A 30 -20.71 8.60 -7.60
CA ILE A 30 -20.26 7.53 -8.51
C ILE A 30 -21.36 6.50 -8.79
N LYS A 31 -21.35 5.92 -9.98
CA LYS A 31 -22.29 4.83 -10.33
C LYS A 31 -21.79 3.48 -9.82
N MET A 32 -22.72 2.59 -9.47
CA MET A 32 -22.42 1.18 -9.21
C MET A 32 -21.71 0.55 -10.43
N GLY A 33 -20.68 -0.27 -10.20
CA GLY A 33 -19.91 -0.91 -11.28
C GLY A 33 -18.94 0.01 -12.05
N SER A 34 -18.83 1.28 -11.67
CA SER A 34 -17.82 2.19 -12.24
C SER A 34 -16.39 1.64 -12.09
N ARG A 35 -15.44 2.05 -12.94
CA ARG A 35 -14.03 1.77 -12.66
C ARG A 35 -13.58 2.57 -11.43
N ILE A 36 -12.65 2.02 -10.65
CA ILE A 36 -12.02 2.75 -9.54
C ILE A 36 -11.19 3.88 -10.15
N ARG A 37 -11.45 5.12 -9.73
CA ARG A 37 -10.77 6.33 -10.23
C ARG A 37 -9.93 7.03 -9.16
N GLU A 38 -10.12 6.64 -7.91
CA GLU A 38 -9.56 7.25 -6.71
C GLU A 38 -9.41 6.20 -5.60
N PHE A 39 -8.43 6.40 -4.73
CA PHE A 39 -8.20 5.59 -3.54
C PHE A 39 -8.70 6.33 -2.30
N ASP A 40 -8.79 5.64 -1.16
CA ASP A 40 -9.08 6.29 0.11
C ASP A 40 -7.95 7.28 0.43
N PRO A 41 -8.22 8.60 0.54
CA PRO A 41 -7.19 9.60 0.81
C PRO A 41 -6.43 9.35 2.12
N SER A 42 -7.10 8.82 3.15
CA SER A 42 -6.50 8.49 4.44
C SER A 42 -5.55 7.31 4.32
N SER A 43 -5.89 6.32 3.50
CA SER A 43 -5.01 5.18 3.22
C SER A 43 -3.81 5.57 2.36
N MET A 44 -4.00 6.48 1.40
CA MET A 44 -2.90 7.06 0.64
C MET A 44 -1.96 7.87 1.54
N LEU A 45 -2.50 8.66 2.47
CA LEU A 45 -1.72 9.37 3.48
C LEU A 45 -0.91 8.41 4.34
N ALA A 46 -1.53 7.31 4.80
CA ALA A 46 -0.86 6.29 5.59
C ALA A 46 0.28 5.62 4.82
N LEU A 47 0.04 5.23 3.56
CA LEU A 47 1.06 4.69 2.68
C LEU A 47 2.22 5.68 2.48
N GLY A 48 1.93 6.97 2.27
CA GLY A 48 2.98 7.98 2.12
C GLY A 48 3.83 8.15 3.38
N VAL A 49 3.24 8.15 4.57
CA VAL A 49 3.99 8.17 5.84
C VAL A 49 4.89 6.95 5.96
N LEU A 50 4.41 5.75 5.60
CA LEU A 50 5.22 4.53 5.59
C LEU A 50 6.44 4.69 4.66
N LEU A 51 6.19 5.09 3.41
CA LEU A 51 7.23 5.21 2.39
C LEU A 51 8.24 6.32 2.72
N ASP A 52 7.79 7.48 3.14
CA ASP A 52 8.67 8.60 3.52
C ASP A 52 9.54 8.27 4.72
N SER A 53 8.97 7.61 5.73
CA SER A 53 9.70 7.20 6.94
C SER A 53 10.80 6.19 6.60
N LEU A 54 10.46 5.17 5.80
CA LEU A 54 11.43 4.18 5.35
C LEU A 54 12.52 4.79 4.46
N ASN A 55 12.17 5.69 3.54
CA ASN A 55 13.12 6.34 2.63
C ASN A 55 14.19 7.19 3.33
N LYS A 56 13.96 7.61 4.60
CA LYS A 56 15.02 8.27 5.37
C LYS A 56 16.22 7.37 5.60
N ARG A 57 16.01 6.06 5.74
CA ARG A 57 17.06 5.08 6.09
C ARG A 57 17.39 4.11 4.97
N TYR A 58 16.44 3.81 4.11
CA TYR A 58 16.55 2.77 3.10
C TYR A 58 16.35 3.30 1.68
N ASN A 59 16.78 2.51 0.70
CA ASN A 59 16.35 2.62 -0.69
C ASN A 59 15.06 1.82 -0.86
N VAL A 60 13.90 2.49 -0.81
CA VAL A 60 12.61 1.81 -0.82
C VAL A 60 12.19 1.42 -2.23
N THR A 61 11.86 0.15 -2.41
CA THR A 61 11.17 -0.38 -3.59
C THR A 61 9.75 -0.75 -3.21
N LEU A 62 8.76 -0.15 -3.91
CA LEU A 62 7.37 -0.55 -3.77
C LEU A 62 7.09 -1.70 -4.74
N VAL A 63 6.63 -2.83 -4.22
CA VAL A 63 6.35 -4.03 -5.01
C VAL A 63 4.85 -4.27 -5.01
N ILE A 64 4.20 -4.17 -6.16
CA ILE A 64 2.76 -4.41 -6.28
C ILE A 64 2.53 -5.93 -6.30
N THR A 65 1.71 -6.44 -5.39
CA THR A 65 1.36 -7.88 -5.25
C THR A 65 -0.10 -8.20 -5.55
N SER A 66 -0.82 -7.21 -6.09
CA SER A 66 -2.26 -7.31 -6.40
C SER A 66 -2.53 -7.56 -7.89
N SER A 67 -3.79 -7.84 -8.22
CA SER A 67 -4.29 -7.89 -9.59
C SER A 67 -4.08 -6.59 -10.38
N TRP A 68 -3.85 -5.45 -9.70
CA TRP A 68 -3.59 -4.17 -10.35
C TRP A 68 -2.28 -4.10 -11.12
N GLN A 69 -1.42 -5.12 -11.01
CA GLN A 69 -0.28 -5.31 -11.91
C GLN A 69 -0.69 -5.33 -13.39
N GLU A 70 -1.93 -5.73 -13.72
CA GLU A 70 -2.44 -5.70 -15.09
C GLU A 70 -2.88 -4.29 -15.54
N HIS A 71 -3.11 -3.41 -14.57
CA HIS A 71 -3.62 -2.06 -14.75
C HIS A 71 -2.64 -1.01 -14.23
N MET A 72 -1.33 -1.26 -14.36
CA MET A 72 -0.29 -0.36 -13.84
C MET A 72 -0.44 1.08 -14.33
N LYS A 73 -0.89 1.30 -15.58
CA LYS A 73 -1.13 2.67 -16.07
C LYS A 73 -2.19 3.40 -15.24
N ASP A 74 -3.28 2.72 -14.92
CA ASP A 74 -4.37 3.29 -14.11
C ASP A 74 -3.92 3.46 -12.66
N LEU A 75 -3.27 2.44 -12.07
CA LEU A 75 -2.69 2.52 -10.73
C LEU A 75 -1.77 3.73 -10.58
N MET A 76 -0.82 3.88 -11.50
CA MET A 76 0.15 4.99 -11.49
C MET A 76 -0.55 6.34 -11.69
N SER A 77 -1.56 6.41 -12.56
CA SER A 77 -2.36 7.62 -12.76
C SER A 77 -3.06 8.05 -11.46
N ILE A 78 -3.69 7.11 -10.76
CA ILE A 78 -4.37 7.36 -9.49
C ILE A 78 -3.35 7.77 -8.41
N MET A 79 -2.26 7.02 -8.23
CA MET A 79 -1.24 7.31 -7.22
C MET A 79 -0.58 8.68 -7.41
N LYS A 80 -0.40 9.13 -8.66
CA LYS A 80 0.13 10.47 -8.97
C LYS A 80 -0.76 11.60 -8.45
N LYS A 81 -2.09 11.43 -8.44
CA LYS A 81 -3.01 12.45 -7.93
C LYS A 81 -2.78 12.81 -6.47
N TYR A 82 -2.32 11.84 -5.68
CA TYR A 82 -2.06 12.02 -4.25
C TYR A 82 -0.68 12.59 -3.98
N ASN A 83 0.14 12.86 -5.01
CA ASN A 83 1.56 13.18 -4.85
C ASN A 83 2.32 12.11 -4.04
N THR A 84 1.87 10.85 -4.11
CA THR A 84 2.47 9.69 -3.40
C THR A 84 3.98 9.82 -3.49
N PRO A 85 4.73 9.72 -2.37
CA PRO A 85 6.11 10.19 -2.34
C PRO A 85 6.91 9.54 -3.46
N LYS A 86 7.96 10.22 -3.91
CA LYS A 86 8.88 9.77 -4.98
C LYS A 86 9.37 8.35 -4.69
N VAL A 87 8.59 7.36 -5.08
CA VAL A 87 8.96 5.96 -5.00
C VAL A 87 10.10 5.83 -5.98
N PHE A 88 11.30 5.56 -5.47
CA PHE A 88 12.51 5.46 -6.28
C PHE A 88 12.41 4.32 -7.29
N LYS A 89 11.66 3.26 -6.95
CA LYS A 89 11.48 2.08 -7.78
C LYS A 89 10.15 1.39 -7.51
N ILE A 90 9.42 1.07 -8.57
CA ILE A 90 8.22 0.24 -8.51
C ILE A 90 8.51 -1.06 -9.24
N GLU A 91 8.23 -2.19 -8.58
CA GLU A 91 8.31 -3.53 -9.14
C GLU A 91 6.93 -4.20 -9.08
N ILE A 92 6.78 -5.27 -9.85
CA ILE A 92 5.62 -6.16 -9.81
C ILE A 92 6.10 -7.58 -9.51
N THR A 93 5.26 -8.39 -8.87
CA THR A 93 5.53 -9.82 -8.71
C THR A 93 4.96 -10.66 -9.86
N GLY A 94 5.11 -11.98 -9.79
CA GLY A 94 4.37 -12.92 -10.63
C GLY A 94 2.86 -12.93 -10.33
N ARG A 95 2.08 -13.47 -11.28
CA ARG A 95 0.60 -13.37 -11.33
C ARG A 95 -0.20 -14.53 -10.71
N ARG A 96 0.41 -15.68 -10.43
CA ARG A 96 -0.34 -16.92 -10.17
C ARG A 96 0.11 -17.61 -8.90
N GLY A 97 -0.86 -17.88 -8.04
CA GLY A 97 -0.68 -18.66 -6.81
C GLY A 97 -0.95 -17.86 -5.55
N ALA A 98 -0.70 -18.53 -4.43
CA ALA A 98 -0.70 -17.94 -3.11
C ALA A 98 0.33 -16.80 -3.03
N ARG A 99 -0.01 -15.72 -2.31
CA ARG A 99 0.79 -14.50 -2.24
C ARG A 99 2.05 -14.66 -1.41
N GLY A 100 2.00 -15.44 -0.33
CA GLY A 100 3.16 -15.80 0.48
C GLY A 100 4.31 -16.38 -0.36
N PRO A 101 4.09 -17.47 -1.10
CA PRO A 101 5.08 -18.04 -2.01
C PRO A 101 5.60 -17.05 -3.05
N ILE A 102 4.71 -16.25 -3.67
CA ILE A 102 5.10 -15.26 -4.68
C ILE A 102 6.07 -14.22 -4.10
N ILE A 103 5.79 -13.72 -2.89
CA ILE A 103 6.65 -12.75 -2.21
C ILE A 103 7.99 -13.41 -1.82
N PHE A 104 7.94 -14.63 -1.28
CA PHE A 104 9.14 -15.39 -0.93
C PHE A 104 10.05 -15.62 -2.14
N ASP A 105 9.48 -16.06 -3.26
CA ASP A 105 10.20 -16.27 -4.51
C ASP A 105 10.78 -14.96 -5.07
N HIS A 106 10.06 -13.85 -4.94
CA HIS A 106 10.55 -12.53 -5.36
C HIS A 106 11.78 -12.09 -4.54
N LEU A 107 11.82 -12.44 -3.25
CA LEU A 107 12.88 -12.03 -2.32
C LEU A 107 14.13 -12.91 -2.36
N LYS A 108 14.03 -14.18 -2.79
CA LYS A 108 15.08 -15.19 -2.58
C LYS A 108 16.48 -14.77 -3.06
N ASP A 109 16.54 -14.07 -4.19
CA ASP A 109 17.76 -13.61 -4.86
C ASP A 109 18.03 -12.10 -4.68
N LYS A 110 17.25 -11.41 -3.84
CA LYS A 110 17.39 -9.97 -3.60
C LYS A 110 18.43 -9.70 -2.50
N GLN A 111 19.19 -8.63 -2.69
CA GLN A 111 20.02 -8.08 -1.62
C GLN A 111 19.14 -7.49 -0.52
N ASP A 112 19.56 -7.61 0.74
CA ASP A 112 18.81 -7.12 1.91
C ASP A 112 17.39 -7.70 2.00
N LYS A 113 17.18 -8.95 1.56
CA LYS A 113 15.86 -9.61 1.51
C LYS A 113 15.10 -9.72 2.84
N GLU A 114 15.77 -9.51 3.97
CA GLU A 114 15.16 -9.44 5.31
C GLU A 114 14.53 -8.08 5.63
N ASN A 115 14.87 -7.05 4.85
CA ASN A 115 14.34 -5.68 4.96
C ASN A 115 13.09 -5.55 4.09
N PHE A 116 11.97 -6.05 4.61
CA PHE A 116 10.69 -5.90 3.92
C PHE A 116 9.54 -5.69 4.89
N CYS A 117 8.43 -5.21 4.33
CA CYS A 117 7.13 -5.31 4.95
C CYS A 117 6.07 -5.64 3.91
N ILE A 118 4.96 -6.20 4.38
CA ILE A 118 3.82 -6.58 3.56
C ILE A 118 2.59 -5.83 4.05
N VAL A 119 1.87 -5.18 3.15
CA VAL A 119 0.63 -4.47 3.46
C VAL A 119 -0.48 -5.12 2.67
N ASP A 120 -1.35 -5.85 3.39
CA ASP A 120 -2.30 -6.76 2.78
C ASP A 120 -3.50 -6.99 3.69
N ASP A 121 -4.65 -7.33 3.12
CA ASP A 121 -5.82 -7.77 3.87
C ASP A 121 -5.92 -9.30 4.00
N GLU A 122 -5.50 -10.02 2.97
CA GLU A 122 -5.50 -11.47 2.90
C GLU A 122 -4.09 -12.01 3.18
N THR A 123 -3.91 -12.54 4.39
CA THR A 123 -2.58 -12.95 4.89
C THR A 123 -2.56 -14.39 5.36
N SER A 124 -3.55 -15.19 4.99
CA SER A 124 -3.76 -16.54 5.53
C SER A 124 -2.64 -17.50 5.14
N ASP A 125 -2.05 -17.33 3.96
CA ASP A 125 -0.99 -18.14 3.38
C ASP A 125 0.42 -17.62 3.68
N MET A 126 0.57 -16.39 4.17
CA MET A 126 1.87 -15.74 4.36
C MET A 126 2.72 -16.31 5.51
N PRO A 127 2.16 -16.65 6.69
CA PRO A 127 2.95 -17.10 7.84
C PRO A 127 3.78 -18.38 7.61
N GLU A 128 3.42 -19.18 6.59
CA GLU A 128 4.19 -20.37 6.21
C GLU A 128 5.53 -20.03 5.56
N PHE A 129 5.61 -18.87 4.90
CA PHE A 129 6.78 -18.47 4.10
C PHE A 129 7.49 -17.24 4.66
N LEU A 130 6.79 -16.42 5.45
CA LEU A 130 7.20 -15.07 5.80
C LEU A 130 6.88 -14.79 7.26
N HIS A 131 7.75 -14.00 7.91
CA HIS A 131 7.52 -13.63 9.30
C HIS A 131 6.29 -12.70 9.42
N SER A 132 5.31 -13.14 10.21
CA SER A 132 4.07 -12.38 10.48
C SER A 132 4.34 -11.00 11.08
N ASP A 133 5.50 -10.83 11.68
CA ASP A 133 5.95 -9.61 12.31
C ASP A 133 6.27 -8.49 11.29
N LYS A 134 6.48 -8.85 10.02
CA LYS A 134 6.66 -7.94 8.86
C LYS A 134 5.35 -7.52 8.19
N ILE A 135 4.20 -7.98 8.68
CA ILE A 135 2.90 -7.79 8.02
C ILE A 135 2.10 -6.67 8.69
N ILE A 136 1.70 -5.68 7.90
CA ILE A 136 0.68 -4.68 8.24
C ILE A 136 -0.66 -5.18 7.70
N LYS A 137 -1.34 -6.00 8.50
CA LYS A 137 -2.65 -6.54 8.13
C LYS A 137 -3.75 -5.48 8.22
N THR A 138 -4.50 -5.27 7.14
CA THR A 138 -5.72 -4.45 7.15
C THR A 138 -6.95 -5.30 7.47
N LYS A 139 -8.13 -4.68 7.62
CA LYS A 139 -9.36 -5.42 7.94
C LYS A 139 -10.05 -5.96 6.69
N GLY A 140 -9.54 -5.62 5.52
CA GLY A 140 -10.00 -6.03 4.20
C GLY A 140 -11.15 -5.25 3.64
N MET A 141 -11.47 -5.61 2.39
CA MET A 141 -12.34 -4.83 1.50
C MET A 141 -13.67 -4.41 2.14
N HIS A 142 -14.24 -5.21 3.05
CA HIS A 142 -15.54 -4.92 3.67
C HIS A 142 -15.46 -4.20 5.03
N LYS A 143 -14.30 -4.16 5.68
CA LYS A 143 -14.19 -3.73 7.09
C LYS A 143 -13.24 -2.56 7.32
N GLY A 144 -12.34 -2.25 6.38
CA GLY A 144 -11.51 -1.06 6.44
C GLY A 144 -10.14 -1.26 5.81
N SER A 145 -9.66 -0.16 5.23
CA SER A 145 -8.39 0.00 4.53
C SER A 145 -7.24 0.34 5.49
N LEU A 146 -6.05 0.57 4.95
CA LEU A 146 -4.84 0.96 5.68
C LEU A 146 -5.05 2.27 6.44
N THR A 147 -4.55 2.32 7.68
CA THR A 147 -4.64 3.49 8.56
C THR A 147 -3.27 3.94 9.08
N LEU A 148 -3.16 5.23 9.42
CA LEU A 148 -1.96 5.78 10.06
C LEU A 148 -1.59 5.06 11.36
N LYS A 149 -2.59 4.65 12.15
CA LYS A 149 -2.35 3.91 13.40
C LYS A 149 -1.61 2.60 13.14
N GLN A 150 -1.97 1.87 12.09
CA GLN A 150 -1.27 0.63 11.71
C GLN A 150 0.17 0.92 11.25
N VAL A 151 0.35 1.95 10.42
CA VAL A 151 1.68 2.37 9.94
C VAL A 151 2.58 2.81 11.10
N HIS A 152 2.09 3.66 12.01
CA HIS A 152 2.86 4.09 13.18
C HIS A 152 3.24 2.93 14.08
N LYS A 153 2.29 2.01 14.35
CA LYS A 153 2.57 0.79 15.12
C LYS A 153 3.70 -0.02 14.49
N PHE A 154 3.66 -0.19 13.17
CA PHE A 154 4.69 -0.92 12.43
C PHE A 154 6.05 -0.21 12.48
N LEU A 155 6.11 1.07 12.13
CA LEU A 155 7.35 1.86 12.13
C LEU A 155 8.03 1.88 13.50
N ASN A 156 7.25 2.06 14.57
CA ASN A 156 7.74 2.01 15.94
C ASN A 156 8.32 0.64 16.29
N LYS A 157 7.65 -0.44 15.88
CA LYS A 157 8.10 -1.81 16.11
C LYS A 157 9.47 -2.08 15.48
N ILE A 158 9.72 -1.56 14.29
CA ILE A 158 11.00 -1.73 13.58
C ILE A 158 12.02 -0.62 13.88
N GLY A 159 11.72 0.28 14.83
CA GLY A 159 12.63 1.35 15.25
C GLY A 159 12.89 2.42 14.19
N VAL A 160 11.98 2.62 13.24
CA VAL A 160 12.07 3.65 12.19
C VAL A 160 11.30 4.90 12.64
N PRO A 161 11.94 6.09 12.68
CA PRO A 161 11.29 7.34 13.02
C PRO A 161 10.16 7.66 12.05
N ILE A 162 9.01 8.02 12.60
CA ILE A 162 7.86 8.48 11.83
C ILE A 162 8.15 9.89 11.36
N VAL A 163 7.98 10.13 10.06
CA VAL A 163 8.06 11.48 9.49
C VAL A 163 6.68 11.94 9.03
N GLN A 164 6.42 13.25 9.12
CA GLN A 164 5.30 13.83 8.40
C GLN A 164 5.54 13.65 6.90
N THR A 165 4.51 13.13 6.22
CA THR A 165 4.60 12.93 4.79
C THR A 165 4.42 14.26 4.04
N SER A 166 5.08 14.37 2.90
CA SER A 166 4.91 15.52 1.99
C SER A 166 3.59 15.46 1.18
N LEU A 167 2.77 14.43 1.40
CA LEU A 167 1.46 14.32 0.76
C LEU A 167 0.55 15.47 1.16
N SER A 168 0.08 16.20 0.15
CA SER A 168 -1.09 17.05 0.24
C SER A 168 -2.33 16.26 -0.20
N ALA A 169 -3.49 16.56 0.39
CA ALA A 169 -4.77 16.09 -0.18
C ALA A 169 -4.84 16.43 -1.69
N PRO A 170 -5.53 15.62 -2.51
CA PRO A 170 -5.65 15.91 -3.94
C PRO A 170 -6.21 17.34 -4.13
N LYS A 171 -5.58 18.11 -5.03
CA LYS A 171 -5.82 19.55 -5.24
C LYS A 171 -7.27 19.93 -5.60
N ASN A 172 -8.16 18.95 -5.78
CA ASN A 172 -9.57 19.16 -6.13
C ASN A 172 -10.54 18.73 -5.02
N ALA A 173 -10.07 18.48 -3.80
CA ALA A 173 -10.95 18.42 -2.63
C ALA A 173 -11.27 19.85 -2.15
N GLU A 174 -11.92 20.65 -3.00
CA GLU A 174 -12.79 21.69 -2.48
C GLU A 174 -13.90 20.96 -1.72
N ILE A 175 -13.69 20.85 -0.40
CA ILE A 175 -14.78 20.62 0.54
C ILE A 175 -15.66 21.84 0.38
N GLN A 176 -16.70 21.74 -0.46
CA GLN A 176 -17.84 22.63 -0.34
C GLN A 176 -18.41 22.37 1.06
N MET A 177 -18.16 23.35 1.94
CA MET A 177 -18.80 23.46 3.25
C MET A 177 -20.30 23.70 3.08
#